data_AF-A0A7J2J9F7-F1
#
_entry.id   AF-A0A7J2J9F7-F1
#
_cell.length_a   1.000
_cell.length_b   1.000
_cell.length_c   1.000
_cell.angle_alpha   90.00
_cell.angle_beta   90.00
_cell.angle_gamma   90.00
#
_symmetry.space_group_name_H-M   'P 1'
#
loop_
_entity.id
_entity.type
_entity.pdbx_description
1 polymer ?
#
loop_
_entity_poly.entity_id
_entity_poly.type
_entity_poly.pdbx_seq_one_letter_code
_entity_poly.pdbx_strand_id
1 'polypeptide(L)'
;MKFELRAKLTFSRELEPVKADMGVLFERTKPLLMRGVPEGRETEAAKVVKWQATGKNLEIELESGRYVRAHDALLRIAKFLGAELGKKYKLGLREITADECKVFISRTNISDHAKAELRRLPYEIKIKSDGVEISFKNLAESDLRGRIIDRFLTMVEEILAREPTKTVEPKVIRHGPKRKHKFKEDPFEVAKKLGWVVEFPGRGQWIYTEPYTKLLRALEEIIIERVARPLGFEEVMFPKLIPLEVMQRMPGYLDGVPEGMYYVCPPPRDPEAFSTFKQKLRLTKRLPLRELGRVLKEPAYVLSPAQCEPFYEAFSSSRLRLENLPVKQFDRSGWTYRWEGGGVEGLVRTQEFRRIEFVFVGAPKDAVEIREKVVEKGMEILEDLELEWRLSVATPFYMREGETEIDTSDSSRVATYDLEVVLPYRGDWLEIGSYNLHKAKFAKSFKIKEVKDREVWTGCCGFGTSRWVVGFLAQHGFNPLDWPEMVRKRVHPLPTARRVVE
;
A
#
# COMPACT_ATOMS: atom_id res chain seq x y z
N MET A 1 -27.12 12.15 6.18
CA MET A 1 -26.05 13.16 6.03
C MET A 1 -26.68 14.40 5.43
N LYS A 2 -26.27 15.58 5.87
CA LYS A 2 -26.69 16.86 5.32
C LYS A 2 -25.46 17.63 4.84
N PHE A 3 -25.54 18.26 3.68
CA PHE A 3 -24.52 19.13 3.12
C PHE A 3 -25.08 20.54 3.04
N GLU A 4 -24.26 21.50 3.41
CA GLU A 4 -24.50 22.94 3.24
C GLU A 4 -23.27 23.52 2.56
N LEU A 5 -23.44 24.17 1.42
CA LEU A 5 -22.33 24.66 0.60
C LEU A 5 -22.57 26.12 0.24
N ARG A 6 -21.57 26.95 0.50
CA ARG A 6 -21.50 28.33 0.03
C ARG A 6 -20.42 28.43 -1.03
N ALA A 7 -20.82 28.86 -2.22
CA ALA A 7 -19.97 28.88 -3.38
C ALA A 7 -20.12 30.15 -4.19
N LYS A 8 -19.11 30.40 -5.02
CA LYS A 8 -19.02 31.56 -5.87
C LYS A 8 -18.64 31.14 -7.29
N LEU A 9 -19.41 31.61 -8.26
CA LEU A 9 -19.12 31.49 -9.68
C LEU A 9 -18.75 32.86 -10.22
N THR A 10 -17.56 33.00 -10.80
CA THR A 10 -17.09 34.28 -11.36
C THR A 10 -17.16 34.26 -12.88
N PHE A 11 -17.77 35.28 -13.46
CA PHE A 11 -17.99 35.42 -14.91
C PHE A 11 -17.09 36.49 -15.53
N SER A 12 -16.98 36.46 -16.87
CA SER A 12 -16.12 37.36 -17.63
C SER A 12 -16.52 38.84 -17.57
N ARG A 13 -17.80 39.13 -17.34
CA ARG A 13 -18.38 40.48 -17.26
C ARG A 13 -19.47 40.50 -16.18
N GLU A 14 -19.99 41.69 -15.90
CA GLU A 14 -21.02 41.93 -14.88
C GLU A 14 -22.33 41.19 -15.19
N LEU A 15 -22.99 40.74 -14.12
CA LEU A 15 -24.21 39.93 -14.14
C LEU A 15 -25.48 40.79 -14.03
N GLU A 16 -25.36 42.09 -13.81
CA GLU A 16 -26.45 43.06 -13.76
C GLU A 16 -27.42 42.92 -14.96
N PRO A 17 -26.96 42.74 -16.22
CA PRO A 17 -27.86 42.57 -17.36
C PRO A 17 -28.68 41.27 -17.35
N VAL A 18 -28.28 40.27 -16.57
CA VAL A 18 -28.94 38.95 -16.51
C VAL A 18 -29.68 38.71 -15.21
N LYS A 19 -29.62 39.64 -14.25
CA LYS A 19 -30.20 39.50 -12.91
C LYS A 19 -31.70 39.18 -12.91
N ALA A 20 -32.45 39.75 -13.86
CA ALA A 20 -33.88 39.48 -14.02
C ALA A 20 -34.18 38.05 -14.50
N ASP A 21 -33.29 37.47 -15.31
CA ASP A 21 -33.45 36.13 -15.88
C ASP A 21 -32.90 35.01 -14.98
N MET A 22 -32.08 35.36 -13.98
CA MET A 22 -31.43 34.38 -13.09
C MET A 22 -32.44 33.49 -12.35
N GLY A 23 -33.59 34.03 -11.93
CA GLY A 23 -34.63 33.24 -11.27
C GLY A 23 -35.14 32.11 -12.17
N VAL A 24 -35.45 32.42 -13.44
CA VAL A 24 -35.91 31.43 -14.43
C VAL A 24 -34.81 30.42 -14.75
N LEU A 25 -33.55 30.86 -14.82
CA LEU A 25 -32.42 29.97 -15.03
C LEU A 25 -32.26 28.97 -13.88
N PHE A 26 -32.39 29.40 -12.62
CA PHE A 26 -32.34 28.50 -11.48
C PHE A 26 -33.54 27.53 -11.43
N GLU A 27 -34.74 27.95 -11.81
CA GLU A 27 -35.88 27.03 -11.96
C GLU A 27 -35.57 25.91 -12.98
N ARG A 28 -34.92 26.25 -14.09
CA ARG A 28 -34.47 25.29 -15.10
C ARG A 28 -33.34 24.36 -14.62
N THR A 29 -32.65 24.69 -13.53
CA THR A 29 -31.67 23.77 -12.92
C THR A 29 -32.33 22.67 -12.08
N LYS A 30 -33.56 22.87 -11.57
CA LYS A 30 -34.20 21.90 -10.67
C LYS A 30 -34.26 20.47 -11.25
N PRO A 31 -34.69 20.23 -12.51
CA PRO A 31 -34.68 18.89 -13.08
C PRO A 31 -33.27 18.25 -13.16
N LEU A 32 -32.22 19.07 -13.32
CA LEU A 32 -30.83 18.59 -13.37
C LEU A 32 -30.35 18.09 -12.00
N LEU A 33 -30.85 18.68 -10.92
CA LEU A 33 -30.53 18.31 -9.55
C LEU A 33 -31.31 17.09 -9.07
N MET A 34 -32.45 16.80 -9.71
CA MET A 34 -33.23 15.57 -9.47
C MET A 34 -32.65 14.34 -10.18
N ARG A 35 -31.83 14.54 -11.22
CA ARG A 35 -31.27 13.43 -12.01
C ARG A 35 -30.33 12.56 -11.18
N GLY A 36 -30.72 11.30 -10.98
CA GLY A 36 -29.97 10.31 -10.19
C GLY A 36 -30.42 10.19 -8.72
N VAL A 37 -31.48 10.90 -8.34
CA VAL A 37 -32.14 10.72 -7.04
C VAL A 37 -33.16 9.59 -7.15
N PRO A 38 -33.15 8.58 -6.25
CA PRO A 38 -34.17 7.53 -6.23
C PRO A 38 -35.57 8.07 -5.91
N GLU A 39 -36.59 7.39 -6.43
CA GLU A 39 -37.99 7.67 -6.12
C GLU A 39 -38.25 7.56 -4.61
N GLY A 40 -38.96 8.54 -4.03
CA GLY A 40 -39.22 8.64 -2.60
C GLY A 40 -38.09 9.28 -1.78
N ARG A 41 -36.98 9.73 -2.41
CA ARG A 41 -35.86 10.44 -1.77
C ARG A 41 -35.64 11.84 -2.33
N GLU A 42 -36.65 12.42 -2.96
CA GLU A 42 -36.64 13.74 -3.60
C GLU A 42 -36.29 14.87 -2.63
N THR A 43 -36.65 14.72 -1.35
CA THR A 43 -36.34 15.70 -0.31
C THR A 43 -34.85 15.83 -0.02
N GLU A 44 -34.06 14.80 -0.33
CA GLU A 44 -32.60 14.78 -0.18
C GLU A 44 -31.84 15.28 -1.41
N ALA A 45 -32.52 15.58 -2.51
CA ALA A 45 -31.88 16.18 -3.69
C ALA A 45 -31.24 17.53 -3.35
N ALA A 46 -30.20 17.90 -4.08
CA ALA A 46 -29.62 19.24 -3.96
C ALA A 46 -30.63 20.33 -4.32
N LYS A 47 -30.64 21.40 -3.53
CA LYS A 47 -31.49 22.58 -3.72
C LYS A 47 -30.66 23.84 -3.54
N VAL A 48 -30.89 24.81 -4.42
CA VAL A 48 -30.37 26.18 -4.25
C VAL A 48 -31.26 26.87 -3.22
N VAL A 49 -30.71 27.17 -2.05
CA VAL A 49 -31.42 27.84 -0.95
C VAL A 49 -31.41 29.35 -1.15
N LYS A 50 -30.28 29.87 -1.61
CA LYS A 50 -30.09 31.30 -1.85
C LYS A 50 -29.10 31.51 -2.98
N TRP A 51 -29.27 32.59 -3.72
CA TRP A 51 -28.28 33.06 -4.65
C TRP A 51 -28.28 34.58 -4.68
N GLN A 52 -27.13 35.16 -5.01
CA GLN A 52 -26.98 36.60 -5.16
C GLN A 52 -25.96 36.91 -6.27
N ALA A 53 -26.38 37.71 -7.24
CA ALA A 53 -25.52 38.23 -8.29
C ALA A 53 -25.07 39.66 -7.91
N THR A 54 -23.76 39.85 -7.80
CA THR A 54 -23.13 41.15 -7.48
C THR A 54 -21.91 41.33 -8.38
N GLY A 55 -21.96 42.31 -9.29
CA GLY A 55 -20.90 42.53 -10.27
C GLY A 55 -20.63 41.27 -11.10
N LYS A 56 -19.39 40.76 -11.09
CA LYS A 56 -19.00 39.55 -11.85
C LYS A 56 -19.27 38.24 -11.12
N ASN A 57 -19.71 38.29 -9.86
CA ASN A 57 -19.79 37.14 -8.99
C ASN A 57 -21.24 36.72 -8.76
N LEU A 58 -21.48 35.42 -8.86
CA LEU A 58 -22.72 34.78 -8.45
C LEU A 58 -22.43 33.91 -7.23
N GLU A 59 -22.87 34.38 -6.08
CA GLU A 59 -22.85 33.62 -4.83
C GLU A 59 -24.06 32.69 -4.78
N ILE A 60 -23.84 31.44 -4.36
CA ILE A 60 -24.84 30.38 -4.33
C ILE A 60 -24.71 29.62 -3.01
N GLU A 61 -25.82 29.49 -2.30
CA GLU A 61 -25.97 28.61 -1.14
C GLU A 61 -26.79 27.38 -1.55
N LEU A 62 -26.21 26.20 -1.34
CA LEU A 62 -26.77 24.90 -1.71
C LEU A 62 -26.95 24.04 -0.46
N GLU A 63 -28.06 23.31 -0.40
CA GLU A 63 -28.26 22.23 0.56
C GLU A 63 -28.53 20.91 -0.15
N SER A 64 -28.02 19.80 0.39
CA SER A 64 -28.36 18.46 -0.12
C SER A 64 -28.29 17.39 0.96
N GLY A 65 -28.94 16.25 0.71
CA GLY A 65 -28.76 15.01 1.45
C GLY A 65 -27.65 14.14 0.84
N ARG A 66 -27.81 12.82 0.86
CA ARG A 66 -26.81 11.87 0.31
C ARG A 66 -26.84 11.78 -1.22
N TYR A 67 -27.96 12.15 -1.85
CA TYR A 67 -28.17 12.04 -3.29
C TYR A 67 -27.96 13.39 -3.97
N VAL A 68 -27.09 13.41 -5.00
CA VAL A 68 -26.64 14.65 -5.67
C VAL A 68 -26.07 15.62 -4.64
N ARG A 69 -24.87 15.32 -4.13
CA ARG A 69 -24.21 16.10 -3.08
C ARG A 69 -23.98 17.56 -3.53
N ALA A 70 -23.99 18.50 -2.59
CA ALA A 70 -23.96 19.93 -2.90
C ALA A 70 -22.79 20.35 -3.81
N HIS A 71 -21.60 19.77 -3.66
CA HIS A 71 -20.45 20.06 -4.53
C HIS A 71 -20.63 19.53 -5.96
N ASP A 72 -21.23 18.35 -6.13
CA ASP A 72 -21.59 17.83 -7.47
C ASP A 72 -22.70 18.67 -8.11
N ALA A 73 -23.68 19.10 -7.31
CA ALA A 73 -24.76 19.98 -7.74
C ALA A 73 -24.22 21.32 -8.24
N LEU A 74 -23.26 21.92 -7.52
CA LEU A 74 -22.59 23.15 -7.94
C LEU A 74 -21.94 22.98 -9.32
N LEU A 75 -21.22 21.88 -9.57
CA LEU A 75 -20.60 21.62 -10.86
C LEU A 75 -21.62 21.45 -12.00
N ARG A 76 -22.78 20.83 -11.72
CA ARG A 76 -23.90 20.74 -12.68
C ARG A 76 -24.48 22.11 -12.99
N ILE A 77 -24.73 22.93 -11.98
CA ILE A 77 -25.25 24.29 -12.11
C ILE A 77 -24.27 25.16 -12.89
N ALA A 78 -22.99 25.14 -12.52
CA ALA A 78 -21.95 25.91 -13.19
C ALA A 78 -21.84 25.57 -14.68
N LYS A 79 -21.89 24.28 -15.02
CA LYS A 79 -21.90 23.82 -16.43
C LYS A 79 -23.13 24.33 -17.18
N PHE A 80 -24.32 24.24 -16.56
CA PHE A 80 -25.57 24.69 -17.18
C PHE A 80 -25.58 26.21 -17.39
N LEU A 81 -25.31 26.98 -16.33
CA LEU A 81 -25.30 28.45 -16.37
C LEU A 81 -24.22 28.97 -17.32
N GLY A 82 -23.02 28.37 -17.31
CA GLY A 82 -21.95 28.74 -18.25
C GLY A 82 -22.37 28.59 -19.72
N ALA A 83 -23.13 27.54 -20.05
CA ALA A 83 -23.63 27.31 -21.40
C ALA A 83 -24.75 28.30 -21.79
N GLU A 84 -25.77 28.47 -20.93
CA GLU A 84 -26.91 29.35 -21.19
C GLU A 84 -26.51 30.82 -21.27
N LEU A 85 -25.74 31.28 -20.29
CA LEU A 85 -25.27 32.67 -20.22
C LEU A 85 -24.24 32.98 -21.30
N GLY A 86 -23.40 32.00 -21.66
CA GLY A 86 -22.48 32.12 -22.79
C GLY A 86 -23.19 32.24 -24.12
N LYS A 87 -24.26 31.46 -24.35
CA LYS A 87 -25.02 31.48 -25.61
C LYS A 87 -25.85 32.76 -25.76
N LYS A 88 -26.62 33.14 -24.73
CA LYS A 88 -27.61 34.23 -24.80
C LYS A 88 -27.00 35.61 -24.52
N TYR A 89 -26.01 35.70 -23.61
CA TYR A 89 -25.47 36.99 -23.14
C TYR A 89 -23.96 37.15 -23.33
N LYS A 90 -23.29 36.16 -23.96
CA LYS A 90 -21.83 36.16 -24.17
C LYS A 90 -21.04 36.29 -22.86
N LEU A 91 -21.57 35.76 -21.76
CA LEU A 91 -20.93 35.72 -20.45
C LEU A 91 -20.25 34.36 -20.25
N GLY A 92 -18.91 34.35 -20.21
CA GLY A 92 -18.13 33.13 -19.96
C GLY A 92 -17.89 32.92 -18.47
N LEU A 93 -18.08 31.70 -17.97
CA LEU A 93 -17.67 31.29 -16.63
C LEU A 93 -16.13 31.21 -16.57
N ARG A 94 -15.52 31.84 -15.57
CA ARG A 94 -14.06 31.94 -15.40
C ARG A 94 -13.55 31.12 -14.23
N GLU A 95 -14.30 31.07 -13.15
CA GLU A 95 -13.84 30.45 -11.91
C GLU A 95 -15.02 29.86 -11.12
N ILE A 96 -14.74 28.76 -10.44
CA ILE A 96 -15.64 28.09 -9.49
C ILE A 96 -14.88 27.93 -8.18
N THR A 97 -15.37 28.55 -7.09
CA THR A 97 -14.84 28.34 -5.75
C THR A 97 -15.97 27.98 -4.78
N ALA A 98 -15.62 27.26 -3.72
CA ALA A 98 -16.50 27.09 -2.57
C ALA A 98 -15.82 27.64 -1.32
N ASP A 99 -16.40 28.71 -0.78
CA ASP A 99 -15.85 29.40 0.38
C ASP A 99 -15.98 28.52 1.63
N GLU A 100 -17.11 27.82 1.75
CA GLU A 100 -17.34 26.86 2.83
C GLU A 100 -18.25 25.71 2.39
N CYS A 101 -17.89 24.48 2.74
CA CYS A 101 -18.78 23.33 2.70
C CYS A 101 -18.86 22.71 4.09
N LYS A 102 -20.07 22.66 4.67
CA LYS A 102 -20.34 21.94 5.92
C LYS A 102 -21.03 20.64 5.62
N VAL A 103 -20.58 19.58 6.27
CA VAL A 103 -21.20 18.27 6.19
C VAL A 103 -21.53 17.78 7.58
N PHE A 104 -22.79 17.42 7.80
CA PHE A 104 -23.26 16.80 9.04
C PHE A 104 -23.57 15.32 8.83
N ILE A 105 -22.89 14.48 9.61
CA ILE A 105 -23.10 13.03 9.64
C ILE A 105 -23.81 12.70 10.95
N SER A 106 -25.09 12.34 10.87
CA SER A 106 -25.84 11.92 12.05
C SER A 106 -25.34 10.55 12.52
N ARG A 107 -24.86 10.49 13.76
CA ARG A 107 -24.39 9.26 14.40
C ARG A 107 -24.39 9.45 15.92
N THR A 108 -25.05 8.55 16.61
CA THR A 108 -25.03 8.48 18.08
C THR A 108 -23.91 7.53 18.53
N ASN A 109 -23.47 7.68 19.79
CA ASN A 109 -22.51 6.78 20.45
C ASN A 109 -21.16 6.64 19.73
N ILE A 110 -20.52 7.78 19.42
CA ILE A 110 -19.15 7.80 18.86
C ILE A 110 -18.15 7.42 19.97
N SER A 111 -17.32 6.40 19.72
CA SER A 111 -16.30 5.94 20.66
C SER A 111 -15.21 7.00 20.91
N ASP A 112 -14.59 7.00 22.09
CA ASP A 112 -13.53 7.97 22.40
C ASP A 112 -12.29 7.82 21.50
N HIS A 113 -12.03 6.59 21.06
CA HIS A 113 -11.02 6.31 20.05
C HIS A 113 -11.31 7.03 18.73
N ALA A 114 -12.53 6.85 18.19
CA ALA A 114 -12.96 7.54 16.97
C ALA A 114 -12.91 9.06 17.14
N LYS A 115 -13.29 9.60 18.30
CA LYS A 115 -13.17 11.05 18.58
C LYS A 115 -11.72 11.53 18.52
N ALA A 116 -10.77 10.76 19.04
CA ALA A 116 -9.35 11.12 19.02
C ALA A 116 -8.78 11.11 17.60
N GLU A 117 -9.12 10.11 16.79
CA GLU A 117 -8.71 10.05 15.38
C GLU A 117 -9.29 11.20 14.56
N LEU A 118 -10.60 11.47 14.69
CA LEU A 118 -11.26 12.55 13.95
C LEU A 118 -10.61 13.91 14.22
N ARG A 119 -10.16 14.18 15.45
CA ARG A 119 -9.49 15.44 15.81
C ARG A 119 -8.11 15.62 15.17
N ARG A 120 -7.48 14.55 14.66
CA ARG A 120 -6.17 14.61 13.98
C ARG A 120 -6.29 14.83 12.47
N LEU A 121 -7.50 14.80 11.93
CA LEU A 121 -7.73 14.99 10.51
C LEU A 121 -7.49 16.45 10.09
N PRO A 122 -7.12 16.70 8.82
CA PRO A 122 -6.69 18.02 8.34
C PRO A 122 -7.79 19.09 8.23
N TYR A 123 -9.06 18.75 8.45
CA TYR A 123 -10.19 19.68 8.37
C TYR A 123 -10.83 19.95 9.74
N GLU A 124 -11.57 21.05 9.86
CA GLU A 124 -12.26 21.40 11.10
C GLU A 124 -13.41 20.41 11.36
N ILE A 125 -13.31 19.64 12.44
CA ILE A 125 -14.33 18.67 12.86
C ILE A 125 -14.88 19.04 14.24
N LYS A 126 -16.20 19.19 14.34
CA LYS A 126 -16.96 19.38 15.58
C LYS A 126 -17.78 18.13 15.87
N ILE A 127 -17.48 17.49 16.99
CA ILE A 127 -18.19 16.32 17.46
C ILE A 127 -19.31 16.79 18.38
N LYS A 128 -20.56 16.52 17.99
CA LYS A 128 -21.78 16.83 18.72
C LYS A 128 -22.38 15.55 19.31
N SER A 129 -23.40 15.68 20.17
CA SER A 129 -24.09 14.53 20.76
C SER A 129 -24.88 13.70 19.74
N ASP A 130 -25.32 14.33 18.66
CA ASP A 130 -26.18 13.78 17.61
C ASP A 130 -25.42 13.48 16.30
N GLY A 131 -24.12 13.77 16.24
CA GLY A 131 -23.32 13.49 15.05
C GLY A 131 -22.00 14.26 14.97
N VAL A 132 -21.44 14.27 13.77
CA VAL A 132 -20.17 14.94 13.44
C VAL A 132 -20.42 16.00 12.38
N GLU A 133 -20.00 17.24 12.65
CA GLU A 133 -19.99 18.34 11.70
C GLU A 133 -18.56 18.56 11.19
N ILE A 134 -18.39 18.63 9.88
CA ILE A 134 -17.10 18.81 9.19
C ILE A 134 -17.20 20.10 8.38
N SER A 135 -16.22 21.00 8.49
CA SER A 135 -16.13 22.21 7.67
C SER A 135 -14.90 22.19 6.77
N PHE A 136 -15.14 22.33 5.47
CA PHE A 136 -14.14 22.55 4.44
C PHE A 136 -14.17 24.02 4.04
N LYS A 137 -13.02 24.70 4.01
CA LYS A 137 -12.93 26.13 3.68
C LYS A 137 -12.04 26.33 2.45
N ASN A 138 -12.35 27.34 1.64
CA ASN A 138 -11.55 27.77 0.50
C ASN A 138 -11.24 26.65 -0.50
N LEU A 139 -12.26 25.90 -0.92
CA LEU A 139 -12.13 24.84 -1.91
C LEU A 139 -12.04 25.43 -3.32
N ALA A 140 -10.98 25.08 -4.04
CA ALA A 140 -10.81 25.45 -5.45
C ALA A 140 -11.59 24.49 -6.37
N GLU A 141 -11.79 24.86 -7.63
CA GLU A 141 -12.43 24.00 -8.63
C GLU A 141 -11.75 22.62 -8.73
N SER A 142 -10.42 22.57 -8.60
CA SER A 142 -9.65 21.32 -8.64
C SER A 142 -9.99 20.38 -7.49
N ASP A 143 -10.30 20.91 -6.30
CA ASP A 143 -10.68 20.13 -5.12
C ASP A 143 -12.07 19.51 -5.30
N LEU A 144 -13.01 20.33 -5.81
CA LEU A 144 -14.39 19.93 -6.08
C LEU A 144 -14.44 18.83 -7.15
N ARG A 145 -13.75 19.03 -8.28
CA ARG A 145 -13.64 18.03 -9.36
C ARG A 145 -12.85 16.80 -8.93
N GLY A 146 -11.84 16.99 -8.07
CA GLY A 146 -11.05 15.94 -7.45
C GLY A 146 -11.79 15.17 -6.36
N ARG A 147 -13.06 15.48 -6.08
CA ARG A 147 -13.91 14.81 -5.08
C ARG A 147 -13.24 14.69 -3.71
N ILE A 148 -12.54 15.75 -3.27
CA ILE A 148 -11.84 15.73 -1.97
C ILE A 148 -12.82 15.54 -0.82
N ILE A 149 -14.01 16.17 -0.90
CA ILE A 149 -15.08 16.05 0.09
C ILE A 149 -15.51 14.59 0.21
N ASP A 150 -15.79 13.92 -0.91
CA ASP A 150 -16.27 12.53 -0.89
C ASP A 150 -15.21 11.59 -0.30
N ARG A 151 -13.94 11.74 -0.70
CA ARG A 151 -12.83 10.94 -0.17
C ARG A 151 -12.65 11.15 1.34
N PHE A 152 -12.76 12.39 1.80
CA PHE A 152 -12.69 12.71 3.22
C PHE A 152 -13.86 12.12 4.01
N LEU A 153 -15.08 12.20 3.47
CA LEU A 153 -16.26 11.63 4.10
C LEU A 153 -16.18 10.10 4.19
N THR A 154 -15.65 9.42 3.17
CA THR A 154 -15.39 7.97 3.25
C THR A 154 -14.43 7.66 4.39
N MET A 155 -13.34 8.40 4.54
CA MET A 155 -12.41 8.23 5.66
C MET A 155 -13.08 8.45 7.02
N VAL A 156 -13.92 9.48 7.16
CA VAL A 156 -14.66 9.73 8.40
C VAL A 156 -15.68 8.62 8.68
N GLU A 157 -16.43 8.16 7.68
CA GLU A 157 -17.37 7.06 7.83
C GLU A 157 -16.67 5.76 8.25
N GLU A 158 -15.47 5.48 7.71
CA GLU A 158 -14.63 4.34 8.11
C GLU A 158 -14.18 4.45 9.57
N ILE A 159 -13.68 5.62 10.01
CA ILE A 159 -13.29 5.86 11.41
C ILE A 159 -14.49 5.67 12.34
N LEU A 160 -15.65 6.20 11.95
CA LEU A 160 -16.87 6.09 12.72
C LEU A 160 -17.41 4.65 12.78
N ALA A 161 -17.18 3.84 11.73
CA ALA A 161 -17.62 2.46 11.64
C ALA A 161 -16.67 1.47 12.34
N ARG A 162 -15.42 1.85 12.56
CA ARG A 162 -14.44 1.00 13.27
C ARG A 162 -14.82 0.84 14.73
N GLU A 163 -15.15 -0.39 15.10
CA GLU A 163 -15.06 -0.84 16.48
C GLU A 163 -13.58 -1.10 16.82
N PRO A 164 -13.15 -0.87 18.07
CA PRO A 164 -11.80 -1.26 18.50
C PRO A 164 -11.67 -2.79 18.39
N THR A 165 -11.09 -3.25 17.29
CA THR A 165 -10.85 -4.67 17.07
C THR A 165 -9.75 -5.16 18.00
N LYS A 166 -10.03 -6.24 18.71
CA LYS A 166 -8.98 -7.06 19.33
C LYS A 166 -8.13 -7.64 18.21
N THR A 167 -6.81 -7.58 18.37
CA THR A 167 -5.85 -8.27 17.49
C THR A 167 -6.28 -9.74 17.40
N VAL A 168 -6.74 -10.17 16.22
CA VAL A 168 -7.14 -11.56 16.00
C VAL A 168 -5.86 -12.37 15.85
N GLU A 169 -5.65 -13.35 16.72
CA GLU A 169 -4.51 -14.25 16.60
C GLU A 169 -4.55 -15.01 15.27
N PRO A 170 -3.39 -15.23 14.60
CA PRO A 170 -3.34 -15.98 13.36
C PRO A 170 -3.99 -17.35 13.51
N LYS A 171 -4.92 -17.68 12.61
CA LYS A 171 -5.60 -18.99 12.63
C LYS A 171 -4.72 -20.00 11.90
N VAL A 172 -4.12 -20.93 12.65
CA VAL A 172 -3.37 -22.05 12.08
C VAL A 172 -4.32 -23.01 11.36
N ILE A 173 -4.05 -23.32 10.10
CA ILE A 173 -4.90 -24.18 9.26
C ILE A 173 -4.23 -25.48 8.83
N ARG A 174 -2.90 -25.54 8.81
CA ARG A 174 -2.12 -26.76 8.54
C ARG A 174 -0.83 -26.74 9.36
N HIS A 175 -0.30 -27.92 9.65
CA HIS A 175 1.00 -28.07 10.29
C HIS A 175 1.75 -29.27 9.70
N GLY A 176 3.07 -29.15 9.65
CA GLY A 176 3.96 -30.25 9.34
C GLY A 176 4.11 -31.22 10.52
N PRO A 177 4.88 -32.31 10.33
CA PRO A 177 5.21 -33.23 11.41
C PRO A 177 6.11 -32.54 12.46
N LYS A 178 5.89 -32.86 13.74
CA LYS A 178 6.81 -32.45 14.81
C LYS A 178 8.18 -33.10 14.61
N ARG A 179 9.25 -32.33 14.82
CA ARG A 179 10.63 -32.80 14.64
C ARG A 179 11.39 -32.76 15.96
N LYS A 180 12.41 -33.62 16.08
CA LYS A 180 13.36 -33.56 17.20
C LYS A 180 14.46 -32.56 16.84
N HIS A 181 14.52 -31.45 17.57
CA HIS A 181 15.48 -30.38 17.34
C HIS A 181 16.80 -30.66 18.07
N LYS A 182 17.86 -30.96 17.31
CA LYS A 182 19.20 -31.20 17.85
C LYS A 182 19.89 -29.89 18.25
N PHE A 183 19.66 -28.83 17.47
CA PHE A 183 20.19 -27.50 17.73
C PHE A 183 19.24 -26.70 18.63
N LYS A 184 19.77 -26.01 19.63
CA LYS A 184 18.98 -25.28 20.66
C LYS A 184 19.52 -23.88 20.97
N GLU A 185 20.60 -23.46 20.32
CA GLU A 185 21.18 -22.13 20.51
C GLU A 185 20.54 -21.12 19.54
N ASP A 186 20.76 -19.83 19.78
CA ASP A 186 20.38 -18.80 18.81
C ASP A 186 21.31 -18.92 17.58
N PRO A 187 20.78 -19.21 16.37
CA PRO A 187 21.59 -19.33 15.18
C PRO A 187 22.31 -18.02 14.80
N PHE A 188 21.79 -16.85 15.18
CA PHE A 188 22.46 -15.59 14.90
C PHE A 188 23.76 -15.43 15.71
N GLU A 189 23.71 -15.72 17.01
CA GLU A 189 24.90 -15.66 17.88
C GLU A 189 25.97 -16.66 17.45
N VAL A 190 25.55 -17.89 17.08
CA VAL A 190 26.46 -18.90 16.54
C VAL A 190 27.03 -18.46 15.18
N ALA A 191 26.21 -17.90 14.29
CA ALA A 191 26.69 -17.40 13.00
C ALA A 191 27.71 -16.27 13.16
N LYS A 192 27.50 -15.34 14.11
CA LYS A 192 28.49 -14.29 14.44
C LYS A 192 29.79 -14.90 14.95
N LYS A 193 29.72 -15.80 15.93
CA LYS A 193 30.89 -16.49 16.50
C LYS A 193 31.70 -17.26 15.45
N LEU A 194 31.02 -17.88 14.48
CA LEU A 194 31.65 -18.62 13.39
C LEU A 194 32.14 -17.73 12.24
N GLY A 195 31.87 -16.42 12.27
CA GLY A 195 32.18 -15.48 11.18
C GLY A 195 31.32 -15.67 9.93
N TRP A 196 30.18 -16.35 10.04
CA TRP A 196 29.21 -16.52 8.94
C TRP A 196 28.45 -15.22 8.66
N VAL A 197 28.28 -14.42 9.70
CA VAL A 197 27.65 -13.10 9.67
C VAL A 197 28.55 -12.11 10.39
N VAL A 198 28.79 -10.97 9.76
CA VAL A 198 29.55 -9.86 10.34
C VAL A 198 28.65 -8.63 10.41
N GLU A 199 28.75 -7.88 11.50
CA GLU A 199 27.98 -6.66 11.71
C GLU A 199 28.37 -5.58 10.69
N PHE A 200 27.37 -4.96 10.06
CA PHE A 200 27.57 -3.77 9.24
C PHE A 200 27.20 -2.53 10.06
N PRO A 201 27.86 -1.36 9.88
CA PRO A 201 27.57 -0.18 10.71
C PRO A 201 26.14 0.33 10.65
N GLY A 202 25.40 0.01 9.59
CA GLY A 202 23.99 0.37 9.48
C GLY A 202 23.10 -0.52 10.33
N ARG A 203 22.07 0.08 10.94
CA ARG A 203 21.16 -0.61 11.86
C ARG A 203 20.51 -1.83 11.19
N GLY A 204 20.62 -3.00 11.82
CA GLY A 204 20.01 -4.23 11.32
C GLY A 204 20.48 -4.66 9.92
N GLN A 205 21.69 -4.24 9.53
CA GLN A 205 22.37 -4.68 8.32
C GLN A 205 23.52 -5.61 8.68
N TRP A 206 23.75 -6.59 7.82
CA TRP A 206 24.68 -7.69 8.07
C TRP A 206 25.46 -8.02 6.79
N ILE A 207 26.75 -8.29 6.93
CA ILE A 207 27.55 -8.90 5.87
C ILE A 207 27.41 -10.42 6.02
N TYR A 208 26.88 -11.08 4.99
CA TYR A 208 26.88 -12.54 4.90
C TYR A 208 28.17 -13.01 4.23
N THR A 209 28.96 -13.83 4.93
CA THR A 209 30.22 -14.36 4.42
C THR A 209 29.99 -15.64 3.62
N GLU A 210 31.07 -16.20 3.08
CA GLU A 210 31.05 -17.29 2.10
C GLU A 210 30.17 -18.49 2.47
N PRO A 211 30.25 -19.10 3.69
CA PRO A 211 29.39 -20.22 4.04
C PRO A 211 27.90 -19.85 4.13
N TYR A 212 27.57 -18.68 4.71
CA TYR A 212 26.19 -18.22 4.83
C TYR A 212 25.60 -17.93 3.46
N THR A 213 26.34 -17.21 2.61
CA THR A 213 25.93 -16.93 1.23
C THR A 213 25.72 -18.21 0.44
N LYS A 214 26.60 -19.22 0.59
CA LYS A 214 26.45 -20.50 -0.12
C LYS A 214 25.18 -21.24 0.30
N LEU A 215 24.86 -21.27 1.59
CA LEU A 215 23.61 -21.84 2.11
C LEU A 215 22.38 -21.07 1.58
N LEU A 216 22.40 -19.74 1.65
CA LEU A 216 21.31 -18.90 1.14
C LEU A 216 21.05 -19.16 -0.34
N ARG A 217 22.11 -19.24 -1.16
CA ARG A 217 21.99 -19.55 -2.60
C ARG A 217 21.49 -20.96 -2.87
N ALA A 218 21.89 -21.94 -2.06
CA ALA A 218 21.38 -23.31 -2.17
C ALA A 218 19.87 -23.38 -1.91
N LEU A 219 19.38 -22.67 -0.88
CA LEU A 219 17.94 -22.59 -0.59
C LEU A 219 17.17 -21.81 -1.67
N GLU A 220 17.73 -20.71 -2.18
CA GLU A 220 17.15 -19.99 -3.33
C GLU A 220 17.01 -20.90 -4.56
N GLU A 221 18.06 -21.68 -4.90
CA GLU A 221 18.02 -22.60 -6.04
C GLU A 221 16.97 -23.71 -5.85
N ILE A 222 16.85 -24.25 -4.63
CA ILE A 222 15.80 -25.24 -4.30
C ILE A 222 14.41 -24.66 -4.56
N ILE A 223 14.15 -23.43 -4.12
CA ILE A 223 12.86 -22.76 -4.34
C ILE A 223 12.61 -22.56 -5.85
N ILE A 224 13.61 -22.16 -6.62
CA ILE A 224 13.49 -22.00 -8.07
C ILE A 224 13.19 -23.35 -8.75
N GLU A 225 13.94 -24.40 -8.40
CA GLU A 225 13.80 -25.74 -8.97
C GLU A 225 12.47 -26.41 -8.65
N ARG A 226 11.95 -26.19 -7.43
CA ARG A 226 10.77 -26.89 -6.91
C ARG A 226 9.48 -26.09 -7.05
N VAL A 227 9.57 -24.77 -7.13
CA VAL A 227 8.41 -23.87 -7.27
C VAL A 227 8.41 -23.21 -8.66
N ALA A 228 9.43 -22.44 -9.00
CA ALA A 228 9.41 -21.58 -10.19
C ALA A 228 9.34 -22.38 -11.49
N ARG A 229 10.29 -23.30 -11.71
CA ARG A 229 10.37 -24.09 -12.95
C ARG A 229 9.14 -24.96 -13.17
N PRO A 230 8.67 -25.77 -12.18
CA PRO A 230 7.54 -26.67 -12.41
C PRO A 230 6.21 -25.94 -12.58
N LEU A 231 6.06 -24.76 -11.96
CA LEU A 231 4.88 -23.92 -12.11
C LEU A 231 4.96 -22.95 -13.29
N GLY A 232 6.04 -22.97 -14.07
CA GLY A 232 6.23 -22.15 -15.27
C GLY A 232 6.26 -20.64 -14.97
N PHE A 233 7.01 -20.25 -13.93
CA PHE A 233 7.34 -18.85 -13.67
C PHE A 233 8.62 -18.46 -14.40
N GLU A 234 8.60 -17.31 -15.07
CA GLU A 234 9.76 -16.78 -15.79
C GLU A 234 10.56 -15.80 -14.91
N GLU A 235 11.89 -15.90 -14.95
CA GLU A 235 12.76 -15.00 -14.18
C GLU A 235 12.82 -13.61 -14.83
N VAL A 236 12.64 -12.57 -14.01
CA VAL A 236 12.78 -11.17 -14.40
C VAL A 236 13.61 -10.41 -13.36
N MET A 237 14.11 -9.23 -13.75
CA MET A 237 14.82 -8.32 -12.85
C MET A 237 14.00 -7.07 -12.59
N PHE A 238 13.51 -6.92 -11.37
CA PHE A 238 12.75 -5.75 -10.96
C PHE A 238 13.66 -4.67 -10.36
N PRO A 239 13.43 -3.37 -10.69
CA PRO A 239 14.11 -2.27 -10.02
C PRO A 239 13.82 -2.28 -8.51
N LYS A 240 14.79 -1.83 -7.71
CA LYS A 240 14.69 -1.75 -6.24
C LYS A 240 14.65 -0.32 -5.70
N LEU A 241 14.75 0.66 -6.60
CA LEU A 241 14.53 2.08 -6.33
C LEU A 241 13.19 2.45 -6.98
N ILE A 242 12.15 2.58 -6.16
CA ILE A 242 10.75 2.67 -6.61
C ILE A 242 10.30 4.13 -6.60
N PRO A 243 9.83 4.71 -7.71
CA PRO A 243 9.30 6.08 -7.73
C PRO A 243 8.14 6.25 -6.76
N LEU A 244 8.03 7.41 -6.12
CA LEU A 244 6.92 7.71 -5.20
C LEU A 244 5.55 7.67 -5.91
N GLU A 245 5.49 7.95 -7.20
CA GLU A 245 4.27 7.86 -8.01
C GLU A 245 3.83 6.40 -8.26
N VAL A 246 4.77 5.46 -8.27
CA VAL A 246 4.45 4.02 -8.28
C VAL A 246 3.95 3.61 -6.90
N MET A 247 4.62 4.04 -5.83
CA MET A 247 4.17 3.78 -4.45
C MET A 247 2.81 4.39 -4.13
N GLN A 248 2.47 5.56 -4.68
CA GLN A 248 1.15 6.17 -4.54
C GLN A 248 0.03 5.30 -5.10
N ARG A 249 0.34 4.48 -6.11
CA ARG A 249 -0.59 3.50 -6.67
C ARG A 249 -0.58 2.16 -5.94
N MET A 250 0.32 1.93 -5.00
CA MET A 250 0.36 0.73 -4.16
C MET A 250 -0.53 0.93 -2.92
N PRO A 251 -1.78 0.43 -2.88
CA PRO A 251 -2.70 0.79 -1.80
C PRO A 251 -2.37 0.03 -0.51
N GLY A 252 -2.34 0.73 0.62
CA GLY A 252 -1.89 0.21 1.92
C GLY A 252 -0.43 0.52 2.25
N TYR A 253 0.33 1.16 1.34
CA TYR A 253 1.72 1.56 1.60
C TYR A 253 1.81 3.00 2.11
N LEU A 254 1.74 4.01 1.24
CA LEU A 254 1.89 5.41 1.67
C LEU A 254 0.75 5.86 2.60
N ASP A 255 -0.42 5.25 2.48
CA ASP A 255 -1.60 5.52 3.32
C ASP A 255 -1.76 4.53 4.49
N GLY A 256 -0.86 3.56 4.64
CA GLY A 256 -0.90 2.53 5.68
C GLY A 256 0.34 2.49 6.56
N VAL A 257 1.53 2.35 5.96
CA VAL A 257 2.82 2.23 6.65
C VAL A 257 3.91 3.18 6.09
N PRO A 258 3.64 4.49 5.94
CA PRO A 258 4.63 5.45 5.45
C PRO A 258 5.90 5.51 6.28
N GLU A 259 5.83 5.21 7.58
CA GLU A 259 6.94 5.15 8.53
C GLU A 259 7.84 3.92 8.35
N GLY A 260 7.39 2.90 7.61
CA GLY A 260 8.11 1.65 7.40
C GLY A 260 9.08 1.65 6.21
N MET A 261 9.30 2.78 5.55
CA MET A 261 10.05 2.87 4.29
C MET A 261 11.27 3.79 4.37
N TYR A 262 12.29 3.48 3.56
CA TYR A 262 13.40 4.40 3.30
C TYR A 262 13.10 5.29 2.12
N TYR A 263 13.07 6.59 2.34
CA TYR A 263 12.92 7.60 1.30
C TYR A 263 14.28 7.98 0.71
N VAL A 264 14.32 8.13 -0.61
CA VAL A 264 15.56 8.40 -1.34
C VAL A 264 15.46 9.76 -2.05
N CYS A 265 16.37 10.65 -1.70
CA CYS A 265 16.50 11.97 -2.28
C CYS A 265 17.63 12.00 -3.32
N PRO A 266 17.36 12.34 -4.59
CA PRO A 266 18.41 12.49 -5.58
C PRO A 266 19.19 13.81 -5.40
N PRO A 267 20.47 13.85 -5.77
CA PRO A 267 21.21 15.11 -5.86
C PRO A 267 20.76 15.96 -7.08
N PRO A 268 21.01 17.27 -7.07
CA PRO A 268 20.94 18.11 -8.26
C PRO A 268 22.06 17.77 -9.25
N ARG A 269 21.88 18.17 -10.53
CA ARG A 269 22.89 17.99 -11.59
C ARG A 269 23.88 19.14 -11.70
N ASP A 270 23.64 20.25 -11.01
CA ASP A 270 24.54 21.40 -10.96
C ASP A 270 25.90 20.96 -10.36
N PRO A 271 27.02 21.07 -11.12
CA PRO A 271 28.35 20.69 -10.66
C PRO A 271 28.80 21.40 -9.38
N GLU A 272 28.32 22.62 -9.14
CA GLU A 272 28.71 23.47 -8.01
C GLU A 272 27.81 23.32 -6.78
N ALA A 273 26.69 22.59 -6.88
CA ALA A 273 25.73 22.43 -5.79
C ALA A 273 26.35 21.82 -4.52
N PHE A 274 27.40 21.01 -4.65
CA PHE A 274 28.11 20.38 -3.54
C PHE A 274 29.40 21.12 -3.12
N SER A 275 29.70 22.30 -3.65
CA SER A 275 30.93 23.04 -3.36
C SER A 275 31.14 23.26 -1.86
N THR A 276 30.15 23.86 -1.18
CA THR A 276 30.16 24.08 0.27
C THR A 276 30.26 22.78 1.06
N PHE A 277 29.52 21.73 0.66
CA PHE A 277 29.58 20.42 1.29
C PHE A 277 31.00 19.84 1.23
N LYS A 278 31.63 19.85 0.05
CA LYS A 278 32.98 19.33 -0.18
C LYS A 278 34.03 20.10 0.63
N GLN A 279 33.93 21.43 0.67
CA GLN A 279 34.85 22.27 1.45
C GLN A 279 34.75 21.97 2.95
N LYS A 280 33.54 21.93 3.52
CA LYS A 280 33.33 21.61 4.95
C LYS A 280 33.80 20.21 5.29
N LEU A 281 33.52 19.21 4.45
CA LEU A 281 34.00 17.84 4.66
C LEU A 281 35.54 17.79 4.65
N ARG A 282 36.19 18.48 3.71
CA ARG A 282 37.66 18.53 3.61
C ARG A 282 38.32 19.17 4.83
N LEU A 283 37.78 20.30 5.29
CA LEU A 283 38.32 21.08 6.42
C LEU A 283 38.09 20.40 7.77
N THR A 284 36.89 19.85 7.99
CA THR A 284 36.50 19.32 9.31
C THR A 284 36.73 17.83 9.46
N LYS A 285 36.89 17.09 8.34
CA LYS A 285 36.88 15.62 8.29
C LYS A 285 35.63 14.99 8.93
N ARG A 286 34.55 15.76 9.06
CA ARG A 286 33.24 15.34 9.61
C ARG A 286 32.16 15.51 8.54
N LEU A 287 31.13 14.67 8.58
CA LEU A 287 30.01 14.73 7.65
C LEU A 287 29.13 15.98 7.92
N PRO A 288 29.04 16.94 6.99
CA PRO A 288 28.24 18.16 7.19
C PRO A 288 26.78 17.90 6.82
N LEU A 289 26.05 17.15 7.66
CA LEU A 289 24.67 16.68 7.39
C LEU A 289 23.68 17.80 7.08
N ARG A 290 23.82 18.97 7.71
CA ARG A 290 22.96 20.14 7.42
C ARG A 290 23.15 20.66 6.00
N GLU A 291 24.38 20.67 5.48
CA GLU A 291 24.62 21.08 4.10
C GLU A 291 24.13 20.01 3.13
N LEU A 292 24.32 18.73 3.47
CA LEU A 292 23.78 17.63 2.68
C LEU A 292 22.27 17.77 2.52
N GLY A 293 21.53 17.97 3.61
CA GLY A 293 20.08 18.13 3.58
C GLY A 293 19.59 19.36 2.80
N ARG A 294 20.38 20.43 2.70
CA ARG A 294 20.05 21.62 1.90
C ARG A 294 20.23 21.42 0.39
N VAL A 295 21.21 20.60 0.01
CA VAL A 295 21.58 20.41 -1.40
C VAL A 295 20.72 19.34 -2.06
N LEU A 296 20.31 18.32 -1.31
CA LEU A 296 19.46 17.25 -1.84
C LEU A 296 18.10 17.78 -2.31
N LYS A 297 17.55 17.17 -3.36
CA LYS A 297 16.18 17.42 -3.81
C LYS A 297 15.17 16.78 -2.86
N GLU A 298 13.91 17.10 -3.05
CA GLU A 298 12.80 16.40 -2.41
C GLU A 298 12.89 14.87 -2.69
N PRO A 299 12.41 14.03 -1.75
CA PRO A 299 12.32 12.60 -1.97
C PRO A 299 11.55 12.30 -3.26
N ALA A 300 12.12 11.45 -4.11
CA ALA A 300 11.48 11.04 -5.37
C ALA A 300 11.25 9.52 -5.45
N TYR A 301 11.89 8.76 -4.56
CA TYR A 301 11.82 7.30 -4.57
C TYR A 301 11.76 6.76 -3.14
N VAL A 302 11.42 5.49 -3.03
CA VAL A 302 11.70 4.65 -1.87
C VAL A 302 12.59 3.48 -2.25
N LEU A 303 13.34 2.94 -1.31
CA LEU A 303 13.89 1.59 -1.46
C LEU A 303 12.75 0.59 -1.34
N SER A 304 12.67 -0.37 -2.28
CA SER A 304 11.54 -1.30 -2.42
C SER A 304 11.24 -2.06 -1.12
N PRO A 305 10.05 -1.84 -0.50
CA PRO A 305 9.59 -2.62 0.66
C PRO A 305 8.77 -3.86 0.29
N ALA A 306 8.19 -3.92 -0.92
CA ALA A 306 7.27 -4.96 -1.38
C ALA A 306 7.92 -5.96 -2.34
N GLN A 307 8.90 -5.53 -3.14
CA GLN A 307 9.56 -6.25 -4.24
C GLN A 307 8.68 -6.50 -5.49
N CYS A 308 7.35 -6.51 -5.36
CA CYS A 308 6.40 -6.71 -6.45
C CYS A 308 5.91 -5.41 -7.13
N GLU A 309 6.27 -4.23 -6.63
CA GLU A 309 5.80 -2.93 -7.14
C GLU A 309 6.03 -2.77 -8.65
N PRO A 310 7.21 -3.14 -9.20
CA PRO A 310 7.48 -2.96 -10.63
C PRO A 310 6.65 -3.86 -11.55
N PHE A 311 6.15 -5.00 -11.04
CA PHE A 311 5.29 -5.89 -11.81
C PHE A 311 3.99 -5.18 -12.20
N TYR A 312 3.32 -4.54 -11.24
CA TYR A 312 2.07 -3.82 -11.52
C TYR A 312 2.31 -2.60 -12.42
N GLU A 313 3.47 -1.95 -12.27
CA GLU A 313 3.83 -0.83 -13.12
C GLU A 313 4.02 -1.25 -14.58
N ALA A 314 4.62 -2.41 -14.83
CA ALA A 314 4.81 -2.95 -16.18
C ALA A 314 3.48 -3.14 -16.94
N PHE A 315 2.37 -3.32 -16.21
CA PHE A 315 1.02 -3.44 -16.77
C PHE A 315 0.17 -2.18 -16.59
N SER A 316 0.71 -1.08 -16.05
CA SER A 316 -0.13 0.06 -15.68
C SER A 316 -0.82 0.67 -16.89
N SER A 317 -2.12 0.94 -16.74
CA SER A 317 -2.99 1.48 -17.80
C SER A 317 -3.06 0.62 -19.08
N SER A 318 -2.63 -0.63 -19.02
CA SER A 318 -2.69 -1.58 -20.14
C SER A 318 -4.05 -2.28 -20.24
N ARG A 319 -4.30 -2.90 -21.40
CA ARG A 319 -5.44 -3.80 -21.62
C ARG A 319 -4.94 -5.20 -21.95
N LEU A 320 -5.31 -6.17 -21.13
CA LEU A 320 -4.95 -7.58 -21.24
C LEU A 320 -6.06 -8.38 -21.93
N ARG A 321 -5.69 -9.51 -22.51
CA ARG A 321 -6.62 -10.53 -23.01
C ARG A 321 -6.50 -11.74 -22.12
N LEU A 322 -7.60 -12.24 -21.54
CA LEU A 322 -7.54 -13.45 -20.71
C LEU A 322 -6.97 -14.65 -21.46
N GLU A 323 -7.11 -14.67 -22.79
CA GLU A 323 -6.58 -15.71 -23.66
C GLU A 323 -5.04 -15.76 -23.67
N ASN A 324 -4.36 -14.68 -23.23
CA ASN A 324 -2.91 -14.60 -23.10
C ASN A 324 -2.45 -14.69 -21.63
N LEU A 325 -3.36 -15.02 -20.71
CA LEU A 325 -3.11 -15.12 -19.27
C LEU A 325 -3.13 -16.60 -18.84
N PRO A 326 -2.53 -16.96 -17.69
CA PRO A 326 -1.87 -16.09 -16.71
C PRO A 326 -0.44 -15.69 -17.09
N VAL A 327 -0.02 -14.49 -16.69
CA VAL A 327 1.41 -14.12 -16.61
C VAL A 327 1.92 -14.52 -15.23
N LYS A 328 3.07 -15.20 -15.20
CA LYS A 328 3.75 -15.68 -13.99
C LYS A 328 5.22 -15.32 -14.08
N GLN A 329 5.70 -14.47 -13.17
CA GLN A 329 7.09 -14.01 -13.13
C GLN A 329 7.66 -14.11 -11.72
N PHE A 330 8.98 -14.26 -11.60
CA PHE A 330 9.65 -14.16 -10.31
C PHE A 330 10.90 -13.29 -10.38
N ASP A 331 11.24 -12.64 -9.27
CA ASP A 331 12.41 -11.77 -9.14
C ASP A 331 13.20 -12.13 -7.88
N ARG A 332 14.54 -12.15 -8.01
CA ARG A 332 15.50 -12.28 -6.91
C ARG A 332 16.70 -11.33 -7.04
N SER A 333 16.53 -10.25 -7.81
CA SER A 333 17.62 -9.41 -8.30
C SER A 333 18.35 -8.60 -7.23
N GLY A 334 17.81 -8.45 -6.02
CA GLY A 334 18.40 -7.57 -5.02
C GLY A 334 17.86 -7.72 -3.61
N TRP A 335 18.09 -6.69 -2.81
CA TRP A 335 17.60 -6.56 -1.44
C TRP A 335 16.21 -5.92 -1.41
N THR A 336 15.42 -6.29 -0.41
CA THR A 336 14.22 -5.56 0.02
C THR A 336 14.54 -4.79 1.31
N TYR A 337 13.95 -3.61 1.48
CA TYR A 337 14.22 -2.73 2.61
C TYR A 337 12.96 -2.40 3.42
N ARG A 338 13.06 -2.46 4.76
CA ARG A 338 12.01 -2.01 5.67
C ARG A 338 12.63 -1.26 6.85
N TRP A 339 12.07 -0.09 7.18
CA TRP A 339 12.43 0.62 8.41
C TRP A 339 11.65 0.04 9.59
N GLU A 340 12.26 -0.91 10.28
CA GLU A 340 11.66 -1.58 11.43
C GLU A 340 11.74 -0.69 12.70
N GLY A 341 10.75 0.20 12.86
CA GLY A 341 10.68 1.15 13.96
C GLY A 341 10.65 0.50 15.36
N GLY A 342 10.04 -0.69 15.46
CA GLY A 342 9.91 -1.46 16.71
C GLY A 342 11.17 -2.18 17.18
N GLY A 343 12.27 -2.12 16.42
CA GLY A 343 13.52 -2.80 16.77
C GLY A 343 14.01 -3.75 15.68
N VAL A 344 15.33 -3.92 15.60
CA VAL A 344 15.96 -4.97 14.81
C VAL A 344 16.31 -6.11 15.75
N GLU A 345 16.17 -7.34 15.30
CA GLU A 345 16.38 -8.52 16.13
C GLU A 345 17.15 -9.57 15.32
N GLY A 346 18.46 -9.67 15.60
CA GLY A 346 19.39 -10.57 14.94
C GLY A 346 19.17 -10.68 13.43
N LEU A 347 18.92 -11.91 12.97
CA LEU A 347 18.56 -12.21 11.57
C LEU A 347 17.07 -12.46 11.34
N VAL A 348 16.26 -12.48 12.39
CA VAL A 348 14.80 -12.71 12.27
C VAL A 348 14.05 -11.44 11.85
N ARG A 349 14.61 -10.26 12.19
CA ARG A 349 14.05 -8.94 11.83
C ARG A 349 15.15 -7.95 11.47
N THR A 350 15.47 -7.85 10.18
CA THR A 350 16.52 -6.98 9.62
C THR A 350 15.93 -5.81 8.84
N GLN A 351 16.72 -4.76 8.59
CA GLN A 351 16.29 -3.64 7.75
C GLN A 351 16.52 -3.89 6.25
N GLU A 352 17.45 -4.80 5.94
CA GLU A 352 17.83 -5.22 4.61
C GLU A 352 17.75 -6.76 4.55
N PHE A 353 16.98 -7.31 3.62
CA PHE A 353 16.76 -8.76 3.53
C PHE A 353 16.61 -9.25 2.09
N ARG A 354 16.86 -10.56 1.91
CA ARG A 354 16.74 -11.27 0.64
C ARG A 354 15.39 -11.98 0.55
N ARG A 355 14.87 -12.02 -0.67
CA ARG A 355 13.62 -12.69 -1.02
C ARG A 355 13.59 -13.07 -2.49
N ILE A 356 12.92 -14.18 -2.78
CA ILE A 356 12.39 -14.49 -4.12
C ILE A 356 10.91 -14.08 -4.13
N GLU A 357 10.56 -13.12 -4.96
CA GLU A 357 9.18 -12.63 -5.08
C GLU A 357 8.55 -13.20 -6.36
N PHE A 358 7.55 -14.06 -6.19
CA PHE A 358 6.71 -14.56 -7.27
C PHE A 358 5.52 -13.61 -7.46
N VAL A 359 5.19 -13.25 -8.68
CA VAL A 359 4.08 -12.35 -9.03
C VAL A 359 3.30 -12.92 -10.20
N PHE A 360 1.98 -12.72 -10.17
CA PHE A 360 1.12 -13.21 -11.23
C PHE A 360 -0.10 -12.33 -11.44
N VAL A 361 -0.60 -12.35 -12.67
CA VAL A 361 -1.87 -11.74 -13.09
C VAL A 361 -2.63 -12.70 -13.99
N GLY A 362 -3.92 -12.87 -13.76
CA GLY A 362 -4.74 -13.83 -14.48
C GLY A 362 -6.23 -13.67 -14.24
N ALA A 363 -7.03 -14.62 -14.73
CA ALA A 363 -8.43 -14.71 -14.33
C ALA A 363 -8.51 -15.03 -12.82
N PRO A 364 -9.62 -14.69 -12.12
CA PRO A 364 -9.78 -14.98 -10.70
C PRO A 364 -9.45 -16.42 -10.30
N LYS A 365 -9.92 -17.39 -11.09
CA LYS A 365 -9.64 -18.82 -10.87
C LYS A 365 -8.16 -19.15 -10.97
N ASP A 366 -7.48 -18.65 -12.00
CA ASP A 366 -6.05 -18.90 -12.22
C ASP A 366 -5.22 -18.30 -11.08
N ALA A 367 -5.57 -17.08 -10.64
CA ALA A 367 -4.86 -16.41 -9.56
C ALA A 367 -4.96 -17.18 -8.23
N VAL A 368 -6.13 -17.75 -7.91
CA VAL A 368 -6.31 -18.63 -6.75
C VAL A 368 -5.47 -19.89 -6.92
N GLU A 369 -5.60 -20.58 -8.06
CA GLU A 369 -4.90 -21.85 -8.33
C GLU A 369 -3.37 -21.70 -8.28
N ILE A 370 -2.82 -20.61 -8.84
CA ILE A 370 -1.39 -20.32 -8.81
C ILE A 370 -0.92 -20.17 -7.37
N ARG A 371 -1.62 -19.37 -6.55
CA ARG A 371 -1.24 -19.19 -5.14
C ARG A 371 -1.27 -20.51 -4.38
N GLU A 372 -2.35 -21.30 -4.50
CA GLU A 372 -2.46 -22.59 -3.81
C GLU A 372 -1.29 -23.51 -4.17
N LYS A 373 -0.96 -23.63 -5.47
CA LYS A 373 0.18 -24.44 -5.94
C LYS A 373 1.52 -23.95 -5.39
N VAL A 374 1.72 -22.62 -5.31
CA VAL A 374 2.95 -22.05 -4.75
C VAL A 374 3.06 -22.35 -3.24
N VAL A 375 1.96 -22.24 -2.49
CA VAL A 375 1.89 -22.60 -1.06
C VAL A 375 2.18 -24.08 -0.85
N GLU A 376 1.53 -24.96 -1.63
CA GLU A 376 1.76 -26.41 -1.61
C GLU A 376 3.23 -26.76 -1.86
N LYS A 377 3.84 -26.19 -2.90
CA LYS A 377 5.27 -26.40 -3.16
C LYS A 377 6.17 -25.85 -2.06
N GLY A 378 5.81 -24.74 -1.42
CA GLY A 378 6.50 -24.24 -0.24
C GLY A 378 6.49 -25.24 0.91
N MET A 379 5.33 -25.82 1.22
CA MET A 379 5.18 -26.85 2.26
C MET A 379 5.95 -28.13 1.93
N GLU A 380 5.88 -28.62 0.68
CA GLU A 380 6.66 -29.78 0.21
C GLU A 380 8.17 -29.58 0.42
N ILE A 381 8.69 -28.39 0.11
CA ILE A 381 10.10 -28.08 0.34
C ILE A 381 10.43 -28.15 1.84
N LEU A 382 9.60 -27.60 2.72
CA LEU A 382 9.86 -27.64 4.16
C LEU A 382 9.85 -29.07 4.71
N GLU A 383 8.97 -29.94 4.19
CA GLU A 383 8.98 -31.36 4.54
C GLU A 383 10.27 -32.07 4.11
N ASP A 384 10.73 -31.83 2.88
CA ASP A 384 11.97 -32.39 2.34
C ASP A 384 13.23 -31.81 3.03
N LEU A 385 13.15 -30.57 3.52
CA LEU A 385 14.16 -29.96 4.38
C LEU A 385 14.06 -30.42 5.83
N GLU A 386 13.14 -31.33 6.15
CA GLU A 386 12.93 -31.87 7.50
C GLU A 386 12.65 -30.78 8.54
N LEU A 387 12.01 -29.68 8.15
CA LEU A 387 11.65 -28.58 9.04
C LEU A 387 10.27 -28.80 9.66
N GLU A 388 10.11 -28.40 10.91
CA GLU A 388 8.81 -28.27 11.56
C GLU A 388 8.21 -26.90 11.20
N TRP A 389 7.02 -26.94 10.58
CA TRP A 389 6.37 -25.79 9.95
C TRP A 389 4.87 -25.75 10.26
N ARG A 390 4.27 -24.57 10.11
CA ARG A 390 2.80 -24.39 10.12
C ARG A 390 2.38 -23.35 9.07
N LEU A 391 1.13 -23.46 8.64
CA LEU A 391 0.49 -22.51 7.73
C LEU A 391 -0.63 -21.80 8.50
N SER A 392 -0.54 -20.48 8.56
CA SER A 392 -1.51 -19.62 9.23
C SER A 392 -2.25 -18.76 8.22
N VAL A 393 -3.50 -18.40 8.54
CA VAL A 393 -4.24 -17.35 7.84
C VAL A 393 -4.03 -16.05 8.58
N ALA A 394 -3.56 -15.03 7.87
CA ALA A 394 -3.24 -13.72 8.41
C ALA A 394 -3.99 -12.60 7.69
N THR A 395 -4.15 -11.46 8.38
CA THR A 395 -4.62 -10.23 7.75
C THR A 395 -3.47 -9.65 6.91
N PRO A 396 -3.66 -9.42 5.60
CA PRO A 396 -2.58 -8.91 4.75
C PRO A 396 -2.08 -7.55 5.21
N PHE A 397 -0.78 -7.28 5.04
CA PHE A 397 -0.16 -5.98 5.36
C PHE A 397 -0.79 -4.79 4.60
N TYR A 398 -1.41 -5.03 3.44
CA TYR A 398 -2.09 -4.00 2.64
C TYR A 398 -3.56 -3.83 3.01
N MET A 399 -4.14 -4.71 3.82
CA MET A 399 -5.51 -4.57 4.31
C MET A 399 -5.52 -3.81 5.63
N ARG A 400 -6.57 -3.01 5.84
CA ARG A 400 -6.78 -2.33 7.12
C ARG A 400 -7.37 -3.35 8.10
N GLU A 401 -6.87 -3.38 9.33
CA GLU A 401 -7.41 -4.20 10.41
C GLU A 401 -8.91 -3.95 10.58
N GLY A 402 -9.73 -5.01 10.60
CA GLY A 402 -11.19 -4.88 10.72
C GLY A 402 -12.05 -5.96 10.07
N GLU A 403 -11.51 -6.86 9.24
CA GLU A 403 -12.30 -7.96 8.65
C GLU A 403 -12.44 -9.12 9.66
N THR A 404 -13.67 -9.36 10.10
CA THR A 404 -14.12 -10.45 10.98
C THR A 404 -13.85 -11.83 10.37
N GLU A 405 -13.74 -12.86 11.23
CA GLU A 405 -13.50 -14.29 10.95
C GLU A 405 -13.31 -14.65 9.47
N ILE A 406 -12.04 -14.84 9.08
CA ILE A 406 -11.70 -15.24 7.72
C ILE A 406 -12.29 -16.63 7.48
N ASP A 407 -13.29 -16.70 6.60
CA ASP A 407 -13.85 -17.95 6.12
C ASP A 407 -12.77 -18.73 5.36
N THR A 408 -12.23 -19.75 6.02
CA THR A 408 -11.17 -20.60 5.49
C THR A 408 -11.70 -21.75 4.63
N SER A 409 -13.01 -21.87 4.43
CA SER A 409 -13.61 -22.94 3.60
C SER A 409 -13.43 -22.69 2.10
N ASP A 410 -13.23 -21.44 1.70
CA ASP A 410 -13.04 -21.02 0.32
C ASP A 410 -11.73 -20.22 0.21
N SER A 411 -10.73 -20.81 -0.45
CA SER A 411 -9.40 -20.20 -0.59
C SER A 411 -9.46 -18.86 -1.32
N SER A 412 -10.45 -18.60 -2.18
CA SER A 412 -10.62 -17.30 -2.85
C SER A 412 -10.97 -16.17 -1.89
N ARG A 413 -11.46 -16.49 -0.68
CA ARG A 413 -11.78 -15.52 0.37
C ARG A 413 -10.58 -15.19 1.23
N VAL A 414 -9.66 -16.14 1.41
CA VAL A 414 -8.41 -15.91 2.14
C VAL A 414 -7.54 -14.94 1.35
N ALA A 415 -7.11 -13.85 1.99
CA ALA A 415 -6.27 -12.86 1.35
C ALA A 415 -4.78 -13.20 1.47
N THR A 416 -4.33 -13.66 2.63
CA THR A 416 -2.93 -14.02 2.90
C THR A 416 -2.82 -15.33 3.66
N TYR A 417 -1.87 -16.17 3.22
CA TYR A 417 -1.30 -17.22 4.04
C TYR A 417 0.11 -16.84 4.47
N ASP A 418 0.46 -17.14 5.71
CA ASP A 418 1.82 -17.05 6.22
C ASP A 418 2.34 -18.46 6.49
N LEU A 419 3.48 -18.78 5.88
CA LEU A 419 4.20 -20.02 6.12
C LEU A 419 5.28 -19.76 7.16
N GLU A 420 5.21 -20.52 8.24
CA GLU A 420 6.02 -20.30 9.43
C GLU A 420 6.80 -21.55 9.80
N VAL A 421 7.98 -21.37 10.40
CA VAL A 421 8.80 -22.45 10.95
C VAL A 421 9.11 -22.20 12.41
N VAL A 422 9.21 -23.27 13.19
CA VAL A 422 9.53 -23.14 14.60
C VAL A 422 10.98 -22.67 14.78
N LEU A 423 11.21 -21.85 15.80
CA LEU A 423 12.52 -21.47 16.31
C LEU A 423 12.73 -22.13 17.69
N PRO A 424 13.38 -23.32 17.75
CA PRO A 424 13.44 -24.13 18.97
C PRO A 424 14.05 -23.41 20.18
N TYR A 425 15.02 -22.52 19.97
CA TYR A 425 15.71 -21.79 21.03
C TYR A 425 14.84 -20.75 21.75
N ARG A 426 13.71 -20.34 21.17
CA ARG A 426 12.79 -19.34 21.74
C ARG A 426 11.37 -19.85 21.97
N GLY A 427 11.01 -21.02 21.42
CA GLY A 427 9.67 -21.58 21.56
C GLY A 427 8.58 -20.81 20.80
N ASP A 428 8.94 -20.11 19.73
CA ASP A 428 8.05 -19.30 18.90
C ASP A 428 8.21 -19.65 17.40
N TRP A 429 7.37 -19.07 16.56
CA TRP A 429 7.30 -19.32 15.12
C TRP A 429 7.79 -18.11 14.32
N LEU A 430 8.56 -18.37 13.26
CA LEU A 430 9.05 -17.37 12.33
C LEU A 430 8.33 -17.47 10.99
N GLU A 431 7.64 -16.42 10.59
CA GLU A 431 7.10 -16.27 9.23
C GLU A 431 8.26 -16.17 8.23
N ILE A 432 8.36 -17.16 7.34
CA ILE A 432 9.43 -17.27 6.32
C ILE A 432 8.91 -17.02 4.90
N GLY A 433 7.60 -16.90 4.73
CA GLY A 433 7.00 -16.48 3.48
C GLY A 433 5.54 -16.11 3.62
N SER A 434 5.10 -15.21 2.75
CA SER A 434 3.75 -14.67 2.71
C SER A 434 3.17 -14.82 1.30
N TYR A 435 1.96 -15.37 1.21
CA TYR A 435 1.33 -15.80 -0.03
C TYR A 435 -0.01 -15.08 -0.18
N ASN A 436 -0.02 -14.09 -1.06
CA ASN A 436 -1.03 -13.05 -1.11
C ASN A 436 -1.88 -13.15 -2.38
N LEU A 437 -3.19 -13.08 -2.21
CA LEU A 437 -4.16 -12.90 -3.28
C LEU A 437 -4.78 -11.51 -3.16
N HIS A 438 -4.39 -10.63 -4.08
CA HIS A 438 -4.82 -9.24 -4.02
C HIS A 438 -6.20 -9.00 -4.64
N LYS A 439 -6.77 -10.03 -5.29
CA LYS A 439 -7.99 -9.92 -6.11
C LYS A 439 -7.81 -8.79 -7.13
N ALA A 440 -8.84 -7.97 -7.34
CA ALA A 440 -8.80 -6.83 -8.24
C ALA A 440 -8.11 -5.57 -7.67
N LYS A 441 -7.53 -5.60 -6.45
CA LYS A 441 -7.05 -4.39 -5.75
C LYS A 441 -5.96 -3.64 -6.53
N PHE A 442 -4.84 -4.30 -6.82
CA PHE A 442 -3.76 -3.67 -7.60
C PHE A 442 -4.14 -3.49 -9.06
N ALA A 443 -4.92 -4.41 -9.65
CA ALA A 443 -5.45 -4.23 -11.01
C ALA A 443 -6.25 -2.92 -11.15
N LYS A 444 -7.15 -2.63 -10.22
CA LYS A 444 -7.92 -1.36 -10.19
C LYS A 444 -7.02 -0.16 -9.97
N SER A 445 -6.11 -0.22 -9.00
CA SER A 445 -5.23 0.91 -8.66
C SER A 445 -4.28 1.30 -9.80
N PHE A 446 -3.69 0.29 -10.45
CA PHE A 446 -2.79 0.47 -11.60
C PHE A 446 -3.53 0.59 -12.94
N LYS A 447 -4.87 0.58 -12.94
CA LYS A 447 -5.73 0.67 -14.12
C LYS A 447 -5.45 -0.44 -15.16
N ILE A 448 -5.11 -1.63 -14.69
CA ILE A 448 -4.95 -2.84 -15.50
C ILE A 448 -6.35 -3.35 -15.83
N LYS A 449 -6.71 -3.39 -17.11
CA LYS A 449 -8.05 -3.78 -17.57
C LYS A 449 -7.99 -4.97 -18.49
N GLU A 450 -9.10 -5.67 -18.63
CA GLU A 450 -9.29 -6.66 -19.68
C GLU A 450 -10.00 -6.03 -20.88
N VAL A 451 -9.75 -6.52 -22.10
CA VAL A 451 -10.31 -5.92 -23.32
C VAL A 451 -11.84 -6.03 -23.43
N LYS A 452 -12.47 -7.06 -22.83
CA LYS A 452 -13.92 -7.25 -22.75
C LYS A 452 -14.47 -6.90 -21.35
N ASP A 453 -13.70 -6.13 -20.57
CA ASP A 453 -14.02 -5.71 -19.21
C ASP A 453 -14.32 -6.88 -18.24
N ARG A 454 -13.77 -8.08 -18.51
CA ARG A 454 -13.75 -9.20 -17.56
C ARG A 454 -12.83 -8.89 -16.38
N GLU A 455 -13.07 -9.54 -15.25
CA GLU A 455 -12.26 -9.33 -14.05
C GLU A 455 -10.86 -9.95 -14.21
N VAL A 456 -9.86 -9.24 -13.70
CA VAL A 456 -8.46 -9.66 -13.65
C VAL A 456 -7.98 -9.54 -12.22
N TRP A 457 -7.38 -10.61 -11.71
CA TRP A 457 -6.81 -10.66 -10.38
C TRP A 457 -5.30 -10.73 -10.43
N THR A 458 -4.68 -10.14 -9.42
CA THR A 458 -3.24 -10.20 -9.18
C THR A 458 -2.95 -10.89 -7.86
N GLY A 459 -1.78 -11.50 -7.73
CA GLY A 459 -1.26 -12.00 -6.47
C GLY A 459 0.27 -11.99 -6.46
N CYS A 460 0.84 -12.14 -5.27
CA CYS A 460 2.27 -12.33 -5.12
C CYS A 460 2.57 -13.32 -3.99
N CYS A 461 3.70 -14.01 -4.07
CA CYS A 461 4.15 -14.95 -3.06
C CYS A 461 5.64 -14.71 -2.80
N GLY A 462 5.95 -14.23 -1.60
CA GLY A 462 7.31 -13.88 -1.21
C GLY A 462 7.93 -14.98 -0.37
N PHE A 463 9.05 -15.55 -0.83
CA PHE A 463 9.89 -16.42 -0.03
C PHE A 463 11.00 -15.59 0.60
N GLY A 464 10.90 -15.27 1.89
CA GLY A 464 11.89 -14.48 2.63
C GLY A 464 13.16 -15.28 2.88
N THR A 465 14.04 -15.41 1.88
CA THR A 465 15.17 -16.34 1.90
C THR A 465 16.16 -16.06 3.03
N SER A 466 16.29 -14.81 3.47
CA SER A 466 17.04 -14.49 4.70
C SER A 466 16.47 -15.22 5.92
N ARG A 467 15.14 -15.25 6.08
CA ARG A 467 14.47 -15.95 7.18
C ARG A 467 14.43 -17.47 6.98
N TRP A 468 14.37 -17.97 5.74
CA TRP A 468 14.53 -19.40 5.46
C TRP A 468 15.86 -19.95 5.98
N VAL A 469 16.96 -19.22 5.77
CA VAL A 469 18.27 -19.62 6.31
C VAL A 469 18.25 -19.66 7.84
N VAL A 470 17.62 -18.68 8.49
CA VAL A 470 17.51 -18.64 9.96
C VAL A 470 16.71 -19.82 10.47
N GLY A 471 15.53 -20.10 9.90
CA GLY A 471 14.71 -21.24 10.28
C GLY A 471 15.41 -22.57 10.06
N PHE A 472 16.13 -22.71 8.95
CA PHE A 472 16.93 -23.88 8.65
C PHE A 472 18.04 -24.11 9.70
N LEU A 473 18.84 -23.08 9.99
CA LEU A 473 19.92 -23.16 10.97
C LEU A 473 19.39 -23.33 12.41
N ALA A 474 18.24 -22.74 12.74
CA ALA A 474 17.62 -22.88 14.06
C ALA A 474 17.22 -24.33 14.39
N GLN A 475 16.94 -25.15 13.37
CA GLN A 475 16.53 -26.55 13.57
C GLN A 475 17.69 -27.54 13.32
N HIS A 476 18.51 -27.29 12.29
CA HIS A 476 19.59 -28.20 11.88
C HIS A 476 20.99 -27.82 12.39
N GLY A 477 21.19 -26.60 12.88
CA GLY A 477 22.49 -26.11 13.31
C GLY A 477 23.49 -25.94 12.17
N PHE A 478 24.78 -25.85 12.53
CA PHE A 478 25.87 -25.42 11.63
C PHE A 478 26.76 -26.57 11.11
N ASN A 479 26.45 -27.83 11.43
CA ASN A 479 27.19 -28.98 10.93
C ASN A 479 26.62 -29.47 9.59
N PRO A 480 27.33 -29.31 8.46
CA PRO A 480 26.78 -29.65 7.14
C PRO A 480 26.55 -31.16 6.94
N LEU A 481 27.16 -32.01 7.77
CA LEU A 481 26.95 -33.45 7.72
C LEU A 481 25.56 -33.85 8.24
N ASP A 482 25.00 -33.07 9.17
CA ASP A 482 23.67 -33.28 9.74
C ASP A 482 22.55 -32.71 8.84
N TRP A 483 22.89 -31.94 7.80
CA TRP A 483 21.90 -31.30 6.94
C TRP A 483 21.21 -32.30 5.99
N PRO A 484 19.94 -32.05 5.63
CA PRO A 484 19.23 -32.81 4.60
C PRO A 484 20.06 -32.94 3.31
N GLU A 485 20.00 -34.11 2.67
CA GLU A 485 20.86 -34.45 1.53
C GLU A 485 20.76 -33.43 0.39
N MET A 486 19.56 -32.92 0.13
CA MET A 486 19.31 -31.91 -0.91
C MET A 486 20.09 -30.61 -0.67
N VAL A 487 20.30 -30.20 0.57
CA VAL A 487 21.10 -29.02 0.92
C VAL A 487 22.58 -29.39 0.90
N ARG A 488 22.95 -30.50 1.56
CA ARG A 488 24.33 -30.97 1.68
C ARG A 488 25.03 -31.10 0.32
N LYS A 489 24.35 -31.63 -0.70
CA LYS A 489 24.88 -31.75 -2.07
C LYS A 489 25.17 -30.40 -2.73
N ARG A 490 24.34 -29.38 -2.50
CA ARG A 490 24.48 -28.04 -3.11
C ARG A 490 25.54 -27.18 -2.43
N VAL A 491 25.73 -27.38 -1.13
CA VAL A 491 26.69 -26.60 -0.35
C VAL A 491 28.09 -27.20 -0.36
N HIS A 492 28.26 -28.48 -0.71
CA HIS A 492 29.57 -29.14 -0.69
C HIS A 492 30.52 -28.62 -1.79
N PRO A 493 31.82 -28.40 -1.51
CA PRO A 493 32.39 -28.21 -0.17
C PRO A 493 31.92 -26.87 0.43
N LEU A 494 31.56 -26.84 1.72
CA LEU A 494 31.15 -25.59 2.37
C LEU A 494 32.40 -24.74 2.65
N PRO A 495 32.49 -23.48 2.17
CA PRO A 495 33.63 -22.62 2.43
C PRO A 495 33.82 -22.38 3.94
N THR A 496 35.08 -22.28 4.38
CA THR A 496 35.38 -21.82 5.74
C THR A 496 35.35 -20.30 5.77
N ALA A 497 34.58 -19.71 6.68
CA ALA A 497 34.60 -18.26 6.90
C ALA A 497 36.01 -17.82 7.31
N ARG A 498 36.46 -16.68 6.75
CA ARG A 498 37.71 -16.06 7.20
C ARG A 498 37.53 -15.56 8.64
N ARG A 499 38.22 -16.18 9.59
CA ARG A 499 38.29 -15.67 10.96
C ARG A 499 39.18 -14.44 10.97
N VAL A 500 38.61 -13.27 11.21
CA VAL A 500 39.38 -12.10 11.60
C VAL A 500 39.68 -12.29 13.08
N VAL A 501 40.96 -12.41 13.43
CA VAL A 501 41.38 -12.35 14.84
C VAL A 501 41.28 -10.87 15.21
N GLU A 502 40.40 -10.54 16.17
CA GLU A 502 40.31 -9.19 16.75
C GLU A 502 41.57 -8.84 17.54
#